data_AF-A0A4Q3MJ46-F1
#
_entry.id   AF-A0A4Q3MJ46-F1
#
_cell.length_a   1.000
_cell.length_b   1.000
_cell.length_c   1.000
_cell.angle_alpha   90.00
_cell.angle_beta   90.00
_cell.angle_gamma   90.00
#
_symmetry.space_group_name_H-M   'P 1'
#
loop_
_entity.id
_entity.type
_entity.pdbx_description
1 polymer ?
#
loop_
_entity_poly.entity_id
_entity_poly.type
_entity_poly.pdbx_seq_one_letter_code
_entity_poly.pdbx_strand_id
1 'polypeptide(L)'
;MREARKAAGLSQGQVAKLLQMHRPTVSEIEAGNRRVSAEELTKFAETYDVTVSWLVGETAEQLEMNDPRLQLAARELSKLKPDDLDRLLRLLASMRSSDAEEGGGSK
;
A
#
# COMPACT_ATOMS: atom_id res chain seq x y z
N MET A 1 -5.15 4.26 5.78
CA MET A 1 -4.48 5.37 5.06
C MET A 1 -2.99 5.56 5.41
N ARG A 2 -2.63 6.03 6.61
CA ARG A 2 -1.22 6.29 7.00
C ARG A 2 -0.27 5.11 6.79
N GLU A 3 -0.73 3.90 7.12
CA GLU A 3 0.09 2.70 7.01
C GLU A 3 0.38 2.32 5.55
N ALA A 4 -0.58 2.47 4.63
CA ALA A 4 -0.34 2.29 3.19
C ALA A 4 0.75 3.25 2.70
N ARG A 5 0.67 4.52 3.10
CA ARG A 5 1.68 5.51 2.71
C ARG A 5 3.07 5.12 3.18
N LYS A 6 3.20 4.67 4.44
CA LYS A 6 4.49 4.23 4.99
C LYS A 6 5.01 2.99 4.27
N ALA A 7 4.13 2.01 3.99
CA ALA A 7 4.48 0.81 3.26
C ALA A 7 4.96 1.12 1.83
N ALA A 8 4.38 2.13 1.19
CA ALA A 8 4.84 2.68 -0.09
C ALA A 8 6.15 3.50 0.02
N GLY A 9 6.70 3.70 1.22
CA GLY A 9 7.94 4.46 1.43
C GLY A 9 7.80 5.97 1.20
N LEU A 10 6.57 6.50 1.21
CA LEU A 10 6.30 7.90 0.87
C LEU A 10 6.16 8.80 2.10
N SER A 11 6.69 10.01 2.03
CA SER A 11 6.38 11.08 2.97
C SER A 11 5.03 11.75 2.63
N GLN A 12 4.40 12.40 3.62
CA GLN A 12 3.16 13.17 3.37
C GLN A 12 3.35 14.27 2.32
N GLY A 13 4.55 14.86 2.24
CA GLY A 13 4.86 15.89 1.24
C GLY A 13 4.95 15.32 -0.18
N GLN A 14 5.53 14.13 -0.34
CA GLN A 14 5.57 13.44 -1.64
C GLN A 14 4.16 13.08 -2.12
N VAL A 15 3.33 12.53 -1.25
CA VAL A 15 1.92 12.24 -1.57
C VAL A 15 1.15 13.50 -1.95
N ALA A 16 1.30 14.57 -1.17
CA ALA A 16 0.66 15.85 -1.47
C ALA A 16 1.02 16.35 -2.87
N LYS A 17 2.29 16.24 -3.26
CA LYS A 17 2.75 16.58 -4.61
C LYS A 17 2.15 15.65 -5.69
N LEU A 18 2.16 14.33 -5.47
CA LEU A 18 1.62 13.34 -6.40
C LEU A 18 0.12 13.53 -6.65
N LEU A 19 -0.63 13.83 -5.60
CA LEU A 19 -2.09 13.99 -5.64
C LEU A 19 -2.55 15.44 -5.85
N GLN A 20 -1.62 16.36 -6.07
CA GLN A 20 -1.89 17.80 -6.22
C GLN A 20 -2.73 18.38 -5.06
N MET A 21 -2.42 17.95 -3.84
CA MET A 21 -3.06 18.41 -2.61
C MET A 21 -2.07 19.23 -1.78
N HIS A 22 -2.58 20.02 -0.82
CA HIS A 22 -1.71 20.62 0.19
C HIS A 22 -1.29 19.57 1.23
N ARG A 23 -0.04 19.64 1.71
CA ARG A 23 0.47 18.72 2.74
C ARG A 23 -0.42 18.63 4.00
N PRO A 24 -0.97 19.74 4.53
CA PRO A 24 -1.94 19.67 5.62
C PRO A 24 -3.16 18.82 5.29
N THR A 25 -3.65 18.85 4.05
CA THR A 25 -4.80 18.03 3.62
C THR A 25 -4.53 16.54 3.79
N VAL A 26 -3.35 16.07 3.38
CA VAL A 26 -2.93 14.67 3.57
C VAL A 26 -2.85 14.33 5.07
N SER A 27 -2.31 15.23 5.89
CA SER A 27 -2.22 15.03 7.33
C SER A 27 -3.60 14.94 8.00
N GLU A 28 -4.53 15.83 7.65
CA GLU A 28 -5.90 15.82 8.20
C GLU A 28 -6.68 14.56 7.77
N ILE A 29 -6.48 14.09 6.54
CA ILE A 29 -7.02 12.82 6.05
C ILE A 29 -6.47 11.65 6.87
N GLU A 30 -5.14 11.60 7.08
CA GLU A 30 -4.51 10.53 7.87
C GLU A 30 -4.85 10.56 9.35
N ALA A 31 -5.26 11.71 9.87
CA ALA A 31 -5.77 11.87 11.23
C ALA A 31 -7.27 11.53 11.35
N GLY A 32 -7.98 11.35 10.23
CA GLY A 32 -9.43 11.12 10.20
C GLY A 32 -10.27 12.40 10.43
N ASN A 33 -9.63 13.57 10.48
CA ASN A 33 -10.30 14.86 10.67
C ASN A 33 -10.99 15.35 9.40
N ARG A 34 -10.54 14.90 8.22
CA ARG A 34 -11.12 15.26 6.93
C ARG A 34 -11.64 14.02 6.21
N ARG A 35 -12.87 14.10 5.73
CA ARG A 35 -13.46 13.10 4.83
C ARG A 35 -12.71 13.04 3.49
N VAL A 36 -12.67 11.86 2.89
CA VAL A 36 -12.02 11.59 1.61
C VAL A 36 -13.12 11.26 0.60
N SER A 37 -13.08 11.86 -0.58
CA SER A 37 -14.03 11.50 -1.65
C SER A 37 -13.68 10.13 -2.24
N ALA A 38 -14.64 9.48 -2.91
CA ALA A 38 -14.36 8.20 -3.58
C ALA A 38 -13.23 8.33 -4.63
N GLU A 39 -13.20 9.45 -5.37
CA GLU A 39 -12.14 9.72 -6.35
C GLU A 39 -10.77 9.92 -5.69
N GLU A 40 -10.70 10.68 -4.59
CA GLU A 40 -9.46 10.84 -3.81
C GLU A 40 -8.99 9.48 -3.27
N LEU A 41 -9.92 8.65 -2.81
CA LEU A 41 -9.62 7.33 -2.26
C LEU A 41 -9.04 6.38 -3.31
N THR A 42 -9.56 6.39 -4.54
CA THR A 42 -8.99 5.65 -5.67
C THR A 42 -7.57 6.11 -5.98
N LYS A 43 -7.33 7.43 -6.04
CA LYS A 43 -5.99 7.98 -6.30
C LYS A 43 -4.99 7.60 -5.19
N PHE A 44 -5.43 7.59 -3.93
CA PHE A 44 -4.62 7.10 -2.82
C PHE A 44 -4.28 5.62 -2.99
N ALA A 45 -5.24 4.78 -3.35
CA ALA A 45 -5.05 3.35 -3.54
C ALA A 45 -4.00 3.07 -4.62
N GLU A 46 -4.12 3.73 -5.77
CA GLU A 46 -3.15 3.66 -6.87
C GLU A 46 -1.76 4.16 -6.44
N THR A 47 -1.70 5.30 -5.74
CA THR A 47 -0.42 5.89 -5.31
C THR A 47 0.34 5.00 -4.32
N TYR A 48 -0.37 4.23 -3.51
CA TYR A 48 0.26 3.34 -2.52
C TYR A 48 0.38 1.89 -2.97
N ASP A 49 -0.12 1.58 -4.17
CA ASP A 49 -0.22 0.22 -4.69
C ASP A 49 -0.93 -0.74 -3.72
N VAL A 50 -2.15 -0.34 -3.31
CA VAL A 50 -3.06 -1.13 -2.48
C VAL A 50 -4.48 -1.05 -3.03
N THR A 51 -5.40 -1.88 -2.55
CA THR A 51 -6.81 -1.77 -2.92
C THR A 51 -7.54 -0.69 -2.11
N VAL A 52 -8.63 -0.17 -2.66
CA VAL A 52 -9.55 0.73 -1.92
C VAL A 52 -10.10 0.05 -0.67
N SER A 53 -10.48 -1.24 -0.76
CA SER A 53 -10.96 -2.04 0.38
C SER A 53 -9.94 -2.08 1.53
N TRP A 54 -8.66 -2.25 1.22
CA TRP A 54 -7.59 -2.19 2.21
C TRP A 54 -7.49 -0.82 2.89
N LEU A 55 -7.66 0.29 2.13
CA LEU A 55 -7.58 1.64 2.70
C LEU A 55 -8.71 1.97 3.67
N VAL A 56 -9.91 1.44 3.43
CA VAL A 56 -11.10 1.65 4.29
C VAL A 56 -11.19 0.66 5.45
N GLY A 57 -10.25 -0.29 5.53
CA GLY A 57 -10.25 -1.28 6.60
C GLY A 57 -11.35 -2.31 6.46
N GLU A 58 -11.87 -2.53 5.24
CA GLU A 58 -12.53 -3.79 4.93
C GLU A 58 -11.47 -4.87 5.16
N THR A 59 -11.63 -5.60 6.26
CA THR A 59 -10.91 -6.84 6.47
C THR A 59 -11.08 -7.65 5.21
N ALA A 60 -10.03 -8.35 4.78
CA ALA A 60 -10.12 -9.38 3.76
C ALA A 60 -11.00 -10.52 4.31
N GLU A 61 -12.27 -10.25 4.55
CA GLU A 61 -13.34 -11.21 4.45
C GLU A 61 -13.26 -11.69 3.00
N GLN A 62 -12.53 -12.79 2.86
CA GLN A 62 -12.40 -13.58 1.64
C GLN A 62 -11.41 -13.01 0.59
N LEU A 63 -10.15 -12.81 0.99
CA LEU A 63 -9.13 -13.36 0.10
C LEU A 63 -9.36 -14.88 0.15
N GLU A 64 -9.90 -15.45 -0.93
CA GLU A 64 -9.91 -16.89 -1.11
C GLU A 64 -8.46 -17.38 -1.14
N MET A 65 -7.87 -17.61 0.03
CA MET A 65 -6.55 -18.19 0.20
C MET A 65 -6.59 -19.69 -0.11
N ASN A 66 -7.24 -20.08 -1.22
CA ASN A 66 -7.35 -21.47 -1.63
C ASN A 66 -6.01 -22.03 -2.14
N ASP A 67 -5.00 -21.18 -2.34
CA ASP A 67 -3.63 -21.61 -2.63
C ASP A 67 -2.91 -22.05 -1.32
N PRO A 68 -2.55 -23.34 -1.18
CA PRO A 68 -1.82 -23.84 -0.01
C PRO A 68 -0.46 -23.14 0.22
N ARG A 69 0.17 -22.60 -0.83
CA ARG A 69 1.43 -21.86 -0.73
C ARG A 69 1.23 -20.52 -0.04
N LEU A 70 0.13 -19.83 -0.34
CA LEU A 70 -0.20 -18.55 0.26
C LEU A 70 -0.57 -18.72 1.75
N GLN A 71 -1.30 -19.79 2.08
CA GLN A 71 -1.58 -20.16 3.48
C GLN A 71 -0.30 -20.47 4.26
N LEU A 72 0.61 -21.25 3.66
CA LEU A 72 1.90 -21.55 4.27
C LEU A 72 2.72 -20.28 4.49
N ALA A 73 2.80 -19.40 3.49
CA ALA A 73 3.48 -18.12 3.60
C ALA A 73 2.89 -17.28 4.73
N ALA A 74 1.57 -17.11 4.80
CA ALA A 74 0.92 -16.36 5.87
C ALA A 74 1.28 -16.89 7.28
N ARG A 75 1.34 -18.22 7.44
CA ARG A 75 1.72 -18.86 8.71
C ARG A 75 3.20 -18.62 9.09
N GLU A 76 4.11 -18.61 8.12
CA GLU A 76 5.51 -18.33 8.40
C GLU A 76 5.74 -16.84 8.67
N LEU A 77 5.05 -15.97 7.93
CA LEU A 77 5.06 -14.52 8.17
C LEU A 77 4.57 -14.15 9.57
N SER A 78 3.52 -14.83 10.07
CA SER A 78 2.98 -14.56 11.41
C SER A 78 3.94 -14.91 12.55
N LYS A 79 5.03 -15.64 12.28
CA LYS A 79 6.06 -15.99 13.27
C LYS A 79 7.24 -15.01 13.26
N LEU A 80 7.34 -14.13 12.27
CA LEU A 80 8.44 -13.18 12.16
C LEU A 80 8.35 -12.11 13.25
N LYS A 81 9.52 -11.65 13.69
CA LYS A 81 9.60 -10.43 14.50
C LYS A 81 9.21 -9.23 13.64
N PRO A 82 8.68 -8.14 14.24
CA PRO A 82 8.32 -6.93 13.50
C PRO A 82 9.44 -6.42 12.57
N ASP A 83 10.67 -6.35 13.07
CA ASP A 83 11.83 -5.89 12.29
C ASP A 83 12.15 -6.78 11.08
N ASP A 84 11.94 -8.09 11.19
CA ASP A 84 12.19 -9.04 10.11
C ASP A 84 11.09 -8.97 9.05
N LEU A 85 9.84 -8.79 9.49
CA LEU A 85 8.70 -8.57 8.60
C LEU A 85 8.88 -7.28 7.78
N ASP A 86 9.31 -6.19 8.42
CA ASP A 86 9.60 -4.92 7.75
C ASP A 86 10.68 -5.04 6.67
N ARG A 87 11.74 -5.82 6.95
CA ARG A 87 12.80 -6.10 5.96
C ARG A 87 12.26 -6.87 4.76
N LEU A 88 11.44 -7.89 5.02
CA LEU A 88 10.84 -8.70 3.96
C LEU A 88 9.89 -7.87 3.08
N LEU A 89 9.05 -7.03 3.69
CA LEU A 89 8.14 -6.14 2.95
C LEU A 89 8.89 -5.19 2.02
N ARG A 90 10.07 -4.68 2.44
CA ARG A 90 10.93 -3.86 1.56
C ARG A 90 11.50 -4.66 0.39
N LEU A 91 11.89 -5.92 0.61
CA LEU A 91 12.36 -6.80 -0.47
C LEU A 91 11.26 -7.07 -1.49
N LEU A 92 10.05 -7.40 -1.03
CA LEU A 92 8.89 -7.58 -1.92
C LEU A 92 8.57 -6.32 -2.73
N ALA A 93 8.62 -5.14 -2.09
CA ALA A 93 8.42 -3.87 -2.79
C ALA A 93 9.47 -3.65 -3.90
N SER A 94 10.73 -4.06 -3.68
CA SER A 94 11.78 -3.95 -4.69
C SER A 94 11.59 -4.90 -5.88
N MET A 95 11.08 -6.12 -5.64
CA MET A 95 10.78 -7.09 -6.71
C MET A 95 9.66 -6.59 -7.63
N ARG A 96 8.64 -5.92 -7.06
CA ARG A 96 7.55 -5.33 -7.85
C ARG A 96 8.03 -4.19 -8.75
N SER A 97 9.04 -3.42 -8.33
CA SER A 97 9.59 -2.35 -9.16
C SER A 97 10.45 -2.83 -10.32
N SER A 98 11.09 -4.01 -10.22
CA SER A 98 11.85 -4.61 -11.32
C SER A 98 10.94 -5.12 -12.45
N ASP A 99 9.75 -5.63 -12.13
CA ASP A 99 8.80 -6.15 -13.13
C ASP A 99 8.15 -5.02 -13.97
N ALA A 100 8.11 -3.79 -13.45
CA ALA A 100 7.52 -2.64 -14.15
C ALA A 100 8.43 -2.04 -15.25
N GLU A 101 9.74 -2.30 -15.21
CA GLU A 101 10.72 -1.76 -16.17
C GLU A 101 10.89 -2.65 -17.42
N GLU A 102 10.50 -3.93 -17.39
CA GLU A 102 10.64 -4.85 -18.54
C GLU A 102 9.56 -4.67 -19.62
N GLY A 103 8.52 -3.85 -19.39
CA GLY A 103 7.41 -3.64 -20.34
C GLY A 103 7.55 -2.47 -21.34
N GLY A 104 8.59 -1.64 -21.23
CA GLY A 104 8.71 -0.37 -21.98
C GLY A 104 9.43 -0.42 -23.33
N GLY A 105 9.97 -1.57 -23.73
CA GLY A 105 10.82 -1.68 -24.92
C GLY A 105 10.21 -2.53 -26.02
N SER A 106 9.23 -1.99 -26.77
CA SER A 106 8.95 -2.36 -28.19
C SER A 106 7.79 -1.57 -28.77
N LYS A 107 8.09 -0.48 -29.49
CA LYS A 107 7.91 -0.30 -30.94
C LYS A 107 7.93 1.18 -31.34
#